data_AF-A0A9D1DYP9-F1
#
_entry.id   AF-A0A9D1DYP9-F1
#
_cell.length_a   1.000
_cell.length_b   1.000
_cell.length_c   1.000
_cell.angle_alpha   90.00
_cell.angle_beta   90.00
_cell.angle_gamma   90.00
#
_symmetry.space_group_name_H-M   'P 1'
#
loop_
_entity.id
_entity.type
_entity.pdbx_description
1 polymer ?
#
loop_
_entity_poly.entity_id
_entity_poly.type
_entity_poly.pdbx_seq_one_letter_code
_entity_poly.pdbx_strand_id
1 'polypeptide(L)'
;MLTAITGINWGDEGKGRMVDLISREYDIVCRYQGGNNAGHTVVNERGKFVLNLLPSGILRPEVTCVMGNGMVIDLAHLAHEIESLREKGIVIDPDHLKISNRATICMPYHVQQDKLEEERLGAAKFGSTLRGIAYVYGDKYMKKTLRMGDLLHLEEVKDRFKTIVEWKSLTLTSIYGCDPLSFDELYAWLQKYAEIFKPYICDIGEFLGKADDEGKKILFEAQLGALRDVDYGIYPMTTSSNVIGAYAPIGAGLPGRKLDKSIGIMKAYSSCVGEGPFAAEQAMTEEEKDKLREVGHEYGAATGRPRRVGPIDIVASRYGVACQGADELALTLLDVLDYMDRVPVVTHY
;
A
#
# COMPACT_ATOMS: atom_id res chain seq x y z
N MET A 1 20.09 4.07 -11.04
CA MET A 1 19.32 2.92 -11.58
C MET A 1 17.98 2.88 -10.86
N LEU A 2 16.89 2.95 -11.61
CA LEU A 2 15.52 3.06 -11.13
C LEU A 2 14.77 1.77 -11.42
N THR A 3 14.46 0.99 -10.38
CA THR A 3 13.75 -0.29 -10.53
C THR A 3 12.40 -0.22 -9.83
N ALA A 4 11.34 -0.75 -10.45
CA ALA A 4 10.08 -0.98 -9.76
C ALA A 4 9.88 -2.47 -9.47
N ILE A 5 9.32 -2.78 -8.31
CA ILE A 5 8.83 -4.12 -7.96
C ILE A 5 7.32 -4.07 -7.77
N THR A 6 6.61 -4.78 -8.63
CA THR A 6 5.15 -4.63 -8.81
C THR A 6 4.43 -5.96 -8.65
N GLY A 7 3.13 -5.92 -8.33
CA GLY A 7 2.29 -7.12 -8.27
C GLY A 7 1.63 -7.35 -9.61
N ILE A 8 1.73 -8.56 -10.15
CA ILE A 8 1.13 -8.90 -11.44
C ILE A 8 -0.39 -9.08 -11.34
N ASN A 9 -0.92 -9.53 -10.21
CA ASN A 9 -2.31 -9.94 -10.07
C ASN A 9 -3.08 -9.08 -9.05
N TRP A 10 -3.66 -9.69 -8.01
CA TRP A 10 -4.54 -9.03 -7.02
C TRP A 10 -3.80 -8.46 -5.80
N GLY A 11 -2.50 -8.66 -5.67
CA GLY A 11 -1.67 -7.90 -4.75
C GLY A 11 -1.06 -8.62 -3.55
N ASP A 12 -1.27 -9.92 -3.40
CA ASP A 12 -0.72 -10.74 -2.32
C ASP A 12 0.35 -11.75 -2.80
N GLU A 13 1.09 -11.40 -3.86
CA GLU A 13 2.07 -12.25 -4.55
C GLU A 13 3.41 -12.40 -3.82
N GLY A 14 3.55 -11.88 -2.60
CA GLY A 14 4.79 -11.99 -1.82
C GLY A 14 5.84 -10.90 -2.10
N LYS A 15 5.42 -9.74 -2.63
CA LYS A 15 6.30 -8.59 -2.91
C LYS A 15 7.23 -8.22 -1.75
N GLY A 16 6.71 -8.10 -0.53
CA GLY A 16 7.52 -7.67 0.63
C GLY A 16 8.71 -8.60 0.92
N ARG A 17 8.55 -9.91 0.72
CA ARG A 17 9.66 -10.89 0.84
C ARG A 17 10.72 -10.65 -0.25
N MET A 18 10.27 -10.38 -1.47
CA MET A 18 11.16 -10.11 -2.59
C MET A 18 11.87 -8.77 -2.43
N VAL A 19 11.19 -7.73 -1.94
CA VAL A 19 11.80 -6.43 -1.60
C VAL A 19 12.85 -6.61 -0.52
N ASP A 20 12.56 -7.33 0.58
CA ASP A 20 13.55 -7.60 1.61
C ASP A 20 14.77 -8.30 1.00
N LEU A 21 14.59 -9.32 0.16
CA LEU A 21 15.69 -10.02 -0.50
C LEU A 21 16.56 -9.09 -1.38
N ILE A 22 15.94 -8.39 -2.34
CA ILE A 22 16.68 -7.64 -3.37
C ILE A 22 17.16 -6.28 -2.87
N SER A 23 16.54 -5.69 -1.85
CA SER A 23 16.93 -4.39 -1.28
C SER A 23 18.37 -4.35 -0.77
N ARG A 24 19.01 -5.51 -0.56
CA ARG A 24 20.47 -5.63 -0.28
C ARG A 24 21.34 -5.00 -1.36
N GLU A 25 20.82 -4.87 -2.57
CA GLU A 25 21.54 -4.35 -3.74
C GLU A 25 21.15 -2.90 -4.08
N TYR A 26 20.29 -2.27 -3.27
CA TYR A 26 19.78 -0.91 -3.50
C TYR A 26 20.16 0.01 -2.35
N ASP A 27 20.38 1.29 -2.66
CA ASP A 27 20.67 2.31 -1.66
C ASP A 27 19.37 2.85 -1.03
N ILE A 28 18.28 2.89 -1.81
CA ILE A 28 17.01 3.51 -1.41
C ILE A 28 15.84 2.61 -1.78
N VAL A 29 14.88 2.46 -0.85
CA VAL A 29 13.59 1.83 -1.12
C VAL A 29 12.46 2.84 -0.92
N CYS A 30 11.67 3.10 -1.95
CA CYS A 30 10.62 4.10 -1.97
C CYS A 30 9.24 3.48 -2.20
N ARG A 31 8.31 3.73 -1.29
CA ARG A 31 6.88 3.48 -1.52
C ARG A 31 6.26 4.69 -2.19
N TYR A 32 5.54 4.48 -3.29
CA TYR A 32 5.10 5.58 -4.16
C TYR A 32 3.58 5.79 -4.20
N GLN A 33 2.79 4.89 -3.63
CA GLN A 33 1.32 4.92 -3.65
C GLN A 33 0.76 4.08 -2.51
N GLY A 34 -0.52 4.23 -2.23
CA GLY A 34 -1.25 3.48 -1.21
C GLY A 34 -1.08 4.07 0.18
N GLY A 35 -1.49 3.32 1.20
CA GLY A 35 -1.37 3.69 2.62
C GLY A 35 -1.17 2.45 3.49
N ASN A 36 -1.81 2.40 4.67
CA ASN A 36 -1.80 1.22 5.54
C ASN A 36 -2.77 0.09 5.10
N ASN A 37 -3.25 0.12 3.86
CA ASN A 37 -4.19 -0.86 3.29
C ASN A 37 -3.54 -2.07 2.63
N ALA A 38 -2.22 -2.08 2.48
CA ALA A 38 -1.49 -3.32 2.26
C ALA A 38 -0.75 -3.67 3.54
N GLY A 39 -0.49 -4.96 3.70
CA GLY A 39 0.36 -5.48 4.75
C GLY A 39 1.16 -6.64 4.20
N HIS A 40 2.43 -6.72 4.57
CA HIS A 40 3.25 -7.88 4.27
C HIS A 40 4.02 -8.30 5.51
N THR A 41 4.24 -9.61 5.62
CA THR A 41 5.07 -10.18 6.67
C THR A 41 6.44 -10.47 6.10
N VAL A 42 7.48 -9.94 6.72
CA VAL A 42 8.87 -10.32 6.45
C VAL A 42 9.35 -11.21 7.60
N VAL A 43 9.92 -12.35 7.24
CA VAL A 43 10.59 -13.25 8.19
C VAL A 43 12.04 -13.34 7.77
N ASN A 44 12.93 -12.90 8.66
CA ASN A 44 14.38 -12.95 8.45
C ASN A 44 15.10 -13.32 9.76
N GLU A 45 16.43 -13.24 9.75
CA GLU A 45 17.30 -13.57 10.89
C GLU A 45 16.99 -12.75 12.16
N ARG A 46 16.34 -11.59 12.03
CA ARG A 46 15.95 -10.70 13.13
C ARG A 46 14.54 -11.00 13.68
N GLY A 47 13.81 -11.94 13.06
CA GLY A 47 12.48 -12.37 13.47
C GLY A 47 11.37 -12.09 12.46
N LYS A 48 10.13 -12.01 12.96
CA LYS A 48 8.91 -11.79 12.18
C LYS A 48 8.43 -10.34 12.33
N PHE A 49 8.31 -9.64 11.21
CA PHE A 49 7.90 -8.25 11.12
C PHE A 49 6.67 -8.12 10.23
N VAL A 50 5.70 -7.33 10.66
CA VAL A 50 4.52 -6.98 9.87
C VAL A 50 4.65 -5.51 9.53
N LEU A 51 4.68 -5.21 8.24
CA LEU A 51 4.83 -3.86 7.72
C LEU A 51 3.58 -3.49 6.93
N ASN A 52 3.11 -2.26 7.10
CA ASN A 52 1.95 -1.70 6.43
C ASN A 52 2.33 -0.45 5.66
N LEU A 53 2.69 0.65 6.34
CA LEU A 53 3.08 1.91 5.70
C LEU A 53 4.55 1.92 5.33
N LEU A 54 5.40 1.39 6.20
CA LEU A 54 6.84 1.45 6.02
C LEU A 54 7.27 0.61 4.81
N PRO A 55 8.24 1.09 4.01
CA PRO A 55 8.87 0.28 2.99
C PRO A 55 9.56 -0.95 3.61
N SER A 56 9.58 -2.07 2.89
CA SER A 56 10.14 -3.34 3.38
C SER A 56 11.66 -3.25 3.66
N GLY A 57 12.33 -2.30 3.01
CA GLY A 57 13.75 -1.99 3.22
C GLY A 57 14.08 -1.52 4.65
N ILE A 58 13.08 -1.11 5.45
CA ILE A 58 13.28 -0.53 6.79
C ILE A 58 13.93 -1.51 7.78
N LEU A 59 14.01 -2.79 7.43
CA LEU A 59 14.68 -3.80 8.24
C LEU A 59 16.21 -3.81 8.03
N ARG A 60 16.72 -2.99 7.10
CA ARG A 60 18.13 -2.89 6.70
C ARG A 60 18.71 -1.52 7.07
N PRO A 61 19.66 -1.44 8.02
CA PRO A 61 20.25 -0.18 8.45
C PRO A 61 20.90 0.64 7.33
N GLU A 62 21.38 -0.02 6.27
CA GLU A 62 22.14 0.59 5.17
C GLU A 62 21.24 1.17 4.07
N VAL A 63 19.92 0.92 4.13
CA VAL A 63 18.97 1.29 3.08
C VAL A 63 18.12 2.45 3.56
N THR A 64 18.18 3.59 2.88
CA THR A 64 17.27 4.69 3.18
C THR A 64 15.87 4.39 2.66
N CYS A 65 14.87 4.48 3.54
CA CYS A 65 13.47 4.26 3.21
C CYS A 65 12.75 5.57 2.96
N VAL A 66 11.94 5.61 1.90
CA VAL A 66 11.21 6.80 1.46
C VAL A 66 9.72 6.51 1.37
N MET A 67 8.91 7.41 1.93
CA MET A 67 7.47 7.46 1.75
C MET A 67 7.10 8.62 0.82
N GLY A 68 6.76 8.28 -0.44
CA GLY A 68 6.61 9.22 -1.55
C GLY A 68 5.31 10.02 -1.57
N ASN A 69 5.26 11.01 -2.48
CA ASN A 69 4.15 11.96 -2.68
C ASN A 69 2.78 11.31 -2.96
N GLY A 70 2.78 10.15 -3.60
CA GLY A 70 1.58 9.44 -4.00
C GLY A 70 0.95 8.65 -2.86
N MET A 71 1.64 8.50 -1.72
CA MET A 71 1.11 7.81 -0.55
C MET A 71 0.12 8.66 0.26
N VAL A 72 -0.69 7.96 1.05
CA VAL A 72 -1.54 8.51 2.10
C VAL A 72 -1.10 7.97 3.45
N ILE A 73 -0.85 8.84 4.42
CA ILE A 73 -0.17 8.52 5.68
C ILE A 73 -1.12 8.68 6.86
N ASP A 74 -1.48 7.56 7.48
CA ASP A 74 -2.13 7.56 8.80
C ASP A 74 -1.05 7.73 9.87
N LEU A 75 -1.01 8.91 10.52
CA LEU A 75 0.04 9.26 11.48
C LEU A 75 0.01 8.37 12.72
N ALA A 76 -1.19 8.01 13.19
CA ALA A 76 -1.34 7.17 14.37
C ALA A 76 -0.87 5.75 14.10
N HIS A 77 -1.25 5.21 12.93
CA HIS A 77 -0.78 3.90 12.48
C HIS A 77 0.74 3.90 12.30
N LEU A 78 1.30 4.90 11.62
CA LEU A 78 2.74 4.99 11.39
C LEU A 78 3.54 5.06 12.70
N ALA A 79 3.08 5.84 13.68
CA ALA A 79 3.75 5.95 14.97
C ALA A 79 3.80 4.60 15.69
N HIS A 80 2.66 3.90 15.72
CA HIS A 80 2.58 2.57 16.31
C HIS A 80 3.44 1.54 15.58
N GLU A 81 3.45 1.58 14.24
CA GLU A 81 4.28 0.69 13.41
C GLU A 81 5.77 0.91 13.69
N ILE A 82 6.22 2.17 13.76
CA ILE A 82 7.61 2.51 14.11
C ILE A 82 7.96 2.04 15.53
N GLU A 83 7.10 2.27 16.52
CA GLU A 83 7.32 1.84 17.91
C GLU A 83 7.46 0.31 18.00
N SER A 84 6.56 -0.44 17.36
CA SER A 84 6.60 -1.91 17.36
C SER A 84 7.89 -2.47 16.73
N LEU A 85 8.43 -1.80 15.71
CA LEU A 85 9.71 -2.18 15.12
C LEU A 85 10.90 -1.82 16.03
N ARG A 86 10.86 -0.66 16.69
CA ARG A 86 11.89 -0.25 17.66
C ARG A 86 11.97 -1.19 18.86
N GLU A 87 10.83 -1.67 19.35
CA GLU A 87 10.77 -2.71 20.41
C GLU A 87 11.48 -4.01 20.00
N LYS A 88 11.55 -4.30 18.69
CA LYS A 88 12.27 -5.44 18.11
C LYS A 88 13.71 -5.10 17.70
N GLY A 89 14.23 -3.94 18.12
CA GLY A 89 15.60 -3.51 17.87
C GLY A 89 15.86 -2.96 16.48
N ILE A 90 14.83 -2.58 15.72
CA ILE A 90 15.01 -1.84 14.46
C ILE A 90 15.24 -0.37 14.78
N VAL A 91 16.38 0.18 14.38
CA VAL A 91 16.65 1.62 14.48
C VAL A 91 15.93 2.32 13.34
N ILE A 92 15.04 3.26 13.67
CA ILE A 92 14.32 4.08 12.70
C ILE A 92 14.48 5.52 13.17
N ASP A 93 15.17 6.33 12.38
CA ASP A 93 15.44 7.74 12.64
C ASP A 93 15.29 8.54 11.34
N PRO A 94 15.44 9.88 11.37
CA PRO A 94 15.29 10.70 10.18
C PRO A 94 16.31 10.47 9.07
N ASP A 95 17.44 9.79 9.32
CA ASP A 95 18.41 9.45 8.27
C ASP A 95 18.02 8.14 7.58
N HIS A 96 17.44 7.22 8.35
CA HIS A 96 16.92 5.96 7.84
C HIS A 96 15.56 6.11 7.13
N LEU A 97 14.65 6.93 7.66
CA LEU A 97 13.30 7.13 7.09
C LEU A 97 13.10 8.59 6.68
N LYS A 98 12.71 8.80 5.42
CA LYS A 98 12.34 10.10 4.86
C LYS A 98 10.88 10.08 4.40
N ILE A 99 10.12 11.11 4.75
CA ILE A 99 8.71 11.26 4.39
C ILE A 99 8.53 12.50 3.52
N SER A 100 7.83 12.35 2.40
CA SER A 100 7.53 13.48 1.52
C SER A 100 6.66 14.52 2.20
N ASN A 101 7.09 15.79 2.14
CA ASN A 101 6.26 16.95 2.46
C ASN A 101 4.95 17.02 1.63
N ARG A 102 4.88 16.34 0.47
CA ARG A 102 3.71 16.30 -0.41
C ARG A 102 2.81 15.08 -0.20
N ALA A 103 3.20 14.09 0.61
CA ALA A 103 2.34 12.97 0.96
C ALA A 103 1.09 13.45 1.72
N THR A 104 -0.06 12.83 1.48
CA THR A 104 -1.35 13.28 2.05
C THR A 104 -1.60 12.63 3.40
N ILE A 105 -2.14 13.35 4.37
CA ILE A 105 -2.45 12.81 5.69
C ILE A 105 -3.81 12.10 5.66
N CYS A 106 -3.83 10.82 6.07
CA CYS A 106 -5.07 10.09 6.35
C CYS A 106 -5.54 10.43 7.77
N MET A 107 -6.49 11.36 7.86
CA MET A 107 -7.14 11.78 9.10
C MET A 107 -8.11 10.73 9.68
N PRO A 108 -8.38 10.76 11.01
CA PRO A 108 -9.32 9.82 11.66
C PRO A 108 -10.71 9.78 11.02
N TYR A 109 -11.22 10.93 10.53
CA TYR A 109 -12.53 11.00 9.89
C TYR A 109 -12.58 10.26 8.54
N HIS A 110 -11.47 10.07 7.82
CA HIS A 110 -11.47 9.26 6.60
C HIS A 110 -11.71 7.79 6.95
N VAL A 111 -11.06 7.31 8.01
CA VAL A 111 -11.22 5.93 8.53
C VAL A 111 -12.65 5.72 9.02
N GLN A 112 -13.22 6.69 9.73
CA GLN A 112 -14.62 6.65 10.16
C GLN A 112 -15.57 6.62 8.95
N GLN A 113 -15.37 7.50 7.96
CA GLN A 113 -16.21 7.57 6.78
C GLN A 113 -16.20 6.26 5.98
N ASP A 114 -15.04 5.60 5.87
CA ASP A 114 -14.88 4.30 5.21
C ASP A 114 -15.68 3.19 5.89
N LYS A 115 -15.66 3.15 7.23
CA LYS A 115 -16.46 2.20 8.01
C LYS A 115 -17.96 2.43 7.83
N LEU A 116 -18.38 3.69 7.94
CA LEU A 116 -19.79 4.06 7.83
C LEU A 116 -20.36 3.77 6.44
N GLU A 117 -19.57 3.96 5.38
CA GLU A 117 -20.02 3.62 4.03
C GLU A 117 -20.16 2.12 3.82
N GLU A 118 -19.18 1.32 4.24
CA GLU A 118 -19.28 -0.14 4.12
C GLU A 118 -20.48 -0.68 4.91
N GLU A 119 -20.79 -0.09 6.07
CA GLU A 119 -22.00 -0.40 6.84
C GLU A 119 -23.27 0.00 6.07
N ARG A 120 -23.32 1.23 5.54
CA ARG A 120 -24.45 1.77 4.76
C ARG A 120 -24.74 0.93 3.51
N LEU A 121 -23.71 0.44 2.84
CA LEU A 121 -23.81 -0.37 1.62
C LEU A 121 -24.27 -1.82 1.92
N GLY A 122 -23.98 -2.35 3.11
CA GLY A 122 -24.38 -3.68 3.52
C GLY A 122 -23.91 -4.77 2.54
N ALA A 123 -24.84 -5.42 1.84
CA ALA A 123 -24.52 -6.45 0.86
C ALA A 123 -23.81 -5.91 -0.40
N ALA A 124 -23.91 -4.61 -0.68
CA ALA A 124 -23.28 -3.95 -1.82
C ALA A 124 -21.90 -3.34 -1.50
N LYS A 125 -21.31 -3.71 -0.35
CA LYS A 125 -20.00 -3.24 0.08
C LYS A 125 -18.90 -3.57 -0.94
N PHE A 126 -17.86 -2.74 -0.97
CA PHE A 126 -16.70 -2.93 -1.85
C PHE A 126 -15.69 -3.93 -1.25
N GLY A 127 -15.76 -4.19 0.05
CA GLY A 127 -14.75 -4.97 0.76
C GLY A 127 -13.52 -4.14 1.10
N SER A 128 -13.75 -2.90 1.55
CA SER A 128 -12.69 -1.97 1.92
C SER A 128 -11.85 -2.53 3.08
N THR A 129 -10.60 -2.06 3.16
CA THR A 129 -9.71 -2.34 4.29
C THR A 129 -10.09 -1.57 5.56
N LEU A 130 -11.08 -0.67 5.48
CA LEU A 130 -11.56 0.17 6.58
C LEU A 130 -10.46 1.08 7.14
N ARG A 131 -9.60 1.57 6.23
CA ARG A 131 -8.43 2.41 6.52
C ARG A 131 -8.53 3.83 5.95
N GLY A 132 -9.68 4.19 5.37
CA GLY A 132 -9.93 5.54 4.87
C GLY A 132 -9.37 5.81 3.48
N ILE A 133 -8.77 4.83 2.79
CA ILE A 133 -8.00 5.03 1.56
C ILE A 133 -8.78 5.73 0.47
N ALA A 134 -9.98 5.24 0.14
CA ALA A 134 -10.81 5.83 -0.91
C ALA A 134 -11.19 7.27 -0.59
N TYR A 135 -11.48 7.56 0.67
CA TYR A 135 -11.89 8.87 1.14
C TYR A 135 -10.74 9.87 1.14
N VAL A 136 -9.56 9.49 1.62
CA VAL A 136 -8.39 10.39 1.61
C VAL A 136 -7.91 10.67 0.18
N TYR A 137 -7.94 9.68 -0.73
CA TYR A 137 -7.63 9.93 -2.14
C TYR A 137 -8.70 10.79 -2.83
N GLY A 138 -9.99 10.53 -2.56
CA GLY A 138 -11.08 11.37 -3.05
C GLY A 138 -10.95 12.81 -2.59
N ASP A 139 -10.69 13.02 -1.30
CA ASP A 139 -10.48 14.36 -0.74
C ASP A 139 -9.24 15.03 -1.29
N LYS A 140 -8.16 14.29 -1.58
CA LYS A 140 -6.95 14.84 -2.21
C LYS A 140 -7.31 15.55 -3.53
N TYR A 141 -8.13 14.90 -4.37
CA TYR A 141 -8.58 15.49 -5.63
C TYR A 141 -9.67 16.55 -5.45
N MET A 142 -10.51 16.43 -4.43
CA MET A 142 -11.46 17.48 -4.03
C MET A 142 -10.81 18.66 -3.29
N LYS A 143 -9.50 18.62 -3.04
CA LYS A 143 -8.72 19.64 -2.32
C LYS A 143 -9.14 19.81 -0.85
N LYS A 144 -9.54 18.72 -0.19
CA LYS A 144 -10.03 18.67 1.20
C LYS A 144 -9.10 17.89 2.13
N THR A 145 -7.79 18.01 1.93
CA THR A 145 -6.79 17.27 2.71
C THR A 145 -5.68 18.17 3.23
N LEU A 146 -5.05 17.74 4.31
CA LEU A 146 -3.72 18.18 4.70
C LEU A 146 -2.66 17.24 4.11
N ARG A 147 -1.43 17.75 3.98
CA ARG A 147 -0.22 17.03 3.57
C ARG A 147 0.79 17.06 4.70
N MET A 148 1.78 16.16 4.66
CA MET A 148 2.81 16.08 5.70
C MET A 148 3.54 17.41 5.91
N GLY A 149 3.81 18.17 4.84
CA GLY A 149 4.44 19.49 4.93
C GLY A 149 3.64 20.51 5.75
N ASP A 150 2.32 20.35 5.85
CA ASP A 150 1.49 21.21 6.69
C ASP A 150 1.79 21.01 8.19
N LEU A 151 2.33 19.85 8.60
CA LEU A 151 2.75 19.61 9.99
C LEU A 151 3.93 20.50 10.42
N LEU A 152 4.72 20.99 9.45
CA LEU A 152 5.79 21.94 9.70
C LEU A 152 5.25 23.34 10.03
N HIS A 153 4.03 23.65 9.60
CA HIS A 153 3.42 24.99 9.61
C HIS A 153 1.95 24.95 10.11
N LEU A 154 1.67 24.16 11.16
CA LEU A 154 0.28 23.87 11.59
C LEU A 154 -0.57 25.13 11.85
N GLU A 155 -0.01 26.17 12.45
CA GLU A 155 -0.75 27.41 12.72
C GLU A 155 -1.16 28.13 11.43
N GLU A 156 -0.35 28.06 10.37
CA GLU A 156 -0.64 28.70 9.07
C GLU A 156 -1.80 28.01 8.33
N VAL A 157 -2.02 26.72 8.58
CA VAL A 157 -3.07 25.92 7.91
C VAL A 157 -4.34 25.76 8.74
N LYS A 158 -4.40 26.38 9.92
CA LYS A 158 -5.45 26.20 10.91
C LYS A 158 -6.85 26.56 10.39
N ASP A 159 -6.97 27.71 9.72
CA ASP A 159 -8.26 28.16 9.16
C ASP A 159 -8.73 27.25 8.02
N ARG A 160 -7.81 26.84 7.14
CA ARG A 160 -8.11 25.86 6.09
C ARG A 160 -8.56 24.53 6.70
N PHE A 161 -7.90 24.09 7.76
CA PHE A 161 -8.27 22.86 8.45
C PHE A 161 -9.65 22.96 9.09
N LYS A 162 -9.99 24.10 9.70
CA LYS A 162 -11.33 24.35 10.26
C LYS A 162 -12.42 24.19 9.18
N THR A 163 -12.23 24.78 8.00
CA THR A 163 -13.17 24.62 6.88
C THR A 163 -13.30 23.16 6.41
N ILE A 164 -12.18 22.41 6.38
CA ILE A 164 -12.21 20.98 6.05
C ILE A 164 -13.02 20.20 7.09
N VAL A 165 -12.79 20.46 8.39
CA VAL A 165 -13.52 19.81 9.49
C VAL A 165 -15.01 20.15 9.41
N GLU A 166 -15.37 21.42 9.17
CA GLU A 166 -16.77 21.83 9.00
C GLU A 166 -17.45 21.07 7.84
N TRP A 167 -16.80 21.01 6.66
CA TRP A 167 -17.31 20.24 5.52
C TRP A 167 -17.50 18.76 5.86
N LYS A 168 -16.52 18.17 6.54
CA LYS A 168 -16.55 16.76 6.92
C LYS A 168 -17.61 16.48 7.99
N SER A 169 -17.77 17.35 8.98
CA SER A 169 -18.86 17.28 9.95
C SER A 169 -20.21 17.31 9.26
N LEU A 170 -20.45 18.24 8.32
CA LEU A 170 -21.71 18.30 7.56
C LEU A 170 -21.96 17.01 6.78
N THR A 171 -20.93 16.48 6.13
CA THR A 171 -21.03 15.22 5.37
C THR A 171 -21.37 14.05 6.30
N LEU A 172 -20.64 13.90 7.42
CA LEU A 172 -20.79 12.77 8.33
C LEU A 172 -22.14 12.78 9.06
N THR A 173 -22.55 13.95 9.55
CA THR A 173 -23.84 14.15 10.23
C THR A 173 -25.01 13.94 9.28
N SER A 174 -24.98 14.54 8.09
CA SER A 174 -26.13 14.55 7.18
C SER A 174 -26.33 13.23 6.42
N ILE A 175 -25.24 12.52 6.10
CA ILE A 175 -25.30 11.28 5.32
C ILE A 175 -25.38 10.05 6.22
N TYR A 176 -24.61 10.05 7.32
CA TYR A 176 -24.44 8.86 8.17
C TYR A 176 -25.04 9.02 9.57
N GLY A 177 -25.62 10.18 9.91
CA GLY A 177 -26.27 10.39 11.21
C GLY A 177 -25.32 10.36 12.42
N CYS A 178 -24.02 10.58 12.20
CA CYS A 178 -23.01 10.59 13.26
C CYS A 178 -22.91 11.96 13.94
N ASP A 179 -22.28 12.00 15.12
CA ASP A 179 -21.95 13.26 15.79
C ASP A 179 -20.99 14.12 14.95
N PRO A 180 -21.09 15.47 15.04
CA PRO A 180 -20.16 16.36 14.37
C PRO A 180 -18.74 16.17 14.88
N LEU A 181 -17.75 16.33 13.99
CA LEU A 181 -16.34 16.25 14.36
C LEU A 181 -15.95 17.43 15.26
N SER A 182 -15.12 17.15 16.27
CA SER A 182 -14.49 18.17 17.11
C SER A 182 -13.22 18.70 16.44
N PHE A 183 -13.20 19.99 16.10
CA PHE A 183 -12.01 20.64 15.58
C PHE A 183 -10.86 20.57 16.60
N ASP A 184 -11.12 20.86 17.87
CA ASP A 184 -10.09 20.93 18.91
C ASP A 184 -9.42 19.57 19.13
N GLU A 185 -10.20 18.47 19.14
CA GLU A 185 -9.65 17.12 19.27
C GLU A 185 -8.78 16.73 18.06
N LEU A 186 -9.25 17.03 16.84
CA LEU A 186 -8.50 16.72 15.63
C LEU A 186 -7.25 17.60 15.48
N TYR A 187 -7.31 18.85 15.92
CA TYR A 187 -6.15 19.76 15.93
C TYR A 187 -5.11 19.32 16.97
N ALA A 188 -5.55 18.94 18.17
CA ALA A 188 -4.67 18.36 19.19
C ALA A 188 -4.02 17.06 18.70
N TRP A 189 -4.77 16.22 17.98
CA TRP A 189 -4.24 15.02 17.32
C TRP A 189 -3.13 15.38 16.32
N LEU A 190 -3.33 16.38 15.46
CA LEU A 190 -2.30 16.85 14.53
C LEU A 190 -1.06 17.38 15.25
N GLN A 191 -1.24 18.19 16.30
CA GLN A 191 -0.14 18.73 17.10
C GLN A 191 0.71 17.61 17.71
N LYS A 192 0.08 16.59 18.31
CA LYS A 192 0.76 15.41 18.86
C LYS A 192 1.67 14.75 17.82
N TYR A 193 1.16 14.47 16.63
CA TYR A 193 1.94 13.75 15.61
C TYR A 193 2.90 14.64 14.84
N ALA A 194 2.67 15.96 14.80
CA ALA A 194 3.65 16.90 14.25
C ALA A 194 4.96 16.86 15.05
N GLU A 195 4.89 16.81 16.38
CA GLU A 195 6.09 16.69 17.24
C GLU A 195 6.91 15.42 16.95
N ILE A 196 6.25 14.33 16.54
CA ILE A 196 6.92 13.07 16.20
C ILE A 196 7.52 13.13 14.78
N PHE A 197 6.76 13.62 13.80
CA PHE A 197 7.10 13.43 12.39
C PHE A 197 7.81 14.60 11.71
N LYS A 198 7.80 15.81 12.30
CA LYS A 198 8.55 16.97 11.78
C LYS A 198 9.97 16.62 11.33
N PRO A 199 10.79 15.87 12.09
CA PRO A 199 12.17 15.55 11.69
C PRO A 199 12.28 14.67 10.44
N TYR A 200 11.26 13.87 10.13
CA TYR A 200 11.29 12.92 9.01
C TYR A 200 10.85 13.57 7.69
N ILE A 201 10.23 14.75 7.74
CA ILE A 201 9.64 15.41 6.57
C ILE A 201 10.71 16.16 5.78
N CYS A 202 10.79 15.91 4.48
CA CYS A 202 11.68 16.63 3.57
C CYS A 202 11.11 16.74 2.14
N ASP A 203 11.75 17.53 1.27
CA ASP A 203 11.44 17.49 -0.16
C ASP A 203 12.08 16.24 -0.79
N ILE A 204 11.26 15.20 -0.93
CA ILE A 204 11.68 13.92 -1.50
C ILE A 204 12.06 14.05 -2.98
N GLY A 205 11.51 15.02 -3.71
CA GLY A 205 11.87 15.22 -5.11
C GLY A 205 13.31 15.69 -5.26
N GLU A 206 13.73 16.63 -4.41
CA GLU A 206 15.14 17.07 -4.35
C GLU A 206 16.05 15.93 -3.88
N PHE A 207 15.68 15.23 -2.79
CA PHE A 207 16.46 14.13 -2.23
C PHE A 207 16.68 12.99 -3.23
N LEU A 208 15.60 12.45 -3.81
CA LEU A 208 15.70 11.37 -4.78
C LEU A 208 16.35 11.83 -6.08
N GLY A 209 16.15 13.10 -6.47
CA GLY A 209 16.69 13.63 -7.72
C GLY A 209 18.21 13.67 -7.67
N LYS A 210 18.74 14.20 -6.56
CA LYS A 210 20.18 14.18 -6.28
C LYS A 210 20.73 12.75 -6.19
N ALA A 211 20.05 11.86 -5.49
CA ALA A 211 20.49 10.47 -5.36
C ALA A 211 20.59 9.76 -6.74
N ASP A 212 19.57 9.94 -7.60
CA ASP A 212 19.57 9.40 -8.95
C ASP A 212 20.71 10.00 -9.81
N ASP A 213 20.92 11.32 -9.75
CA ASP A 213 22.00 12.01 -10.47
C ASP A 213 23.40 11.55 -9.99
N GLU A 214 23.54 11.16 -8.72
CA GLU A 214 24.76 10.56 -8.14
C GLU A 214 24.91 9.06 -8.46
N GLY A 215 23.98 8.49 -9.24
CA GLY A 215 24.03 7.10 -9.69
C GLY A 215 23.57 6.07 -8.65
N LYS A 216 22.88 6.51 -7.58
CA LYS A 216 22.32 5.62 -6.57
C LYS A 216 21.28 4.67 -7.17
N LYS A 217 21.13 3.49 -6.56
CA LYS A 217 20.13 2.50 -6.93
C LYS A 217 18.87 2.72 -6.10
N ILE A 218 17.76 3.02 -6.77
CA ILE A 218 16.47 3.29 -6.14
C ILE A 218 15.48 2.19 -6.54
N LEU A 219 14.91 1.52 -5.55
CA LEU A 219 13.86 0.52 -5.70
C LEU A 219 12.51 1.12 -5.32
N PHE A 220 11.56 1.13 -6.24
CA PHE A 220 10.19 1.53 -6.00
C PHE A 220 9.33 0.31 -5.63
N GLU A 221 8.82 0.30 -4.40
CA GLU A 221 7.97 -0.76 -3.88
C GLU A 221 6.49 -0.44 -4.14
N ALA A 222 5.81 -1.30 -4.90
CA ALA A 222 4.37 -1.19 -5.11
C ALA A 222 3.56 -1.84 -3.97
N GLN A 223 2.41 -1.24 -3.66
CA GLN A 223 1.35 -1.92 -2.89
C GLN A 223 0.35 -2.59 -3.84
N LEU A 224 -0.21 -3.73 -3.42
CA LEU A 224 -1.21 -4.46 -4.20
C LEU A 224 -0.68 -4.89 -5.60
N GLY A 225 -1.57 -5.23 -6.53
CA GLY A 225 -1.20 -5.71 -7.87
C GLY A 225 -2.02 -5.03 -8.96
N ALA A 226 -1.66 -5.28 -10.22
CA ALA A 226 -2.23 -4.60 -11.39
C ALA A 226 -3.77 -4.68 -11.42
N LEU A 227 -4.35 -5.81 -11.01
CA LEU A 227 -5.81 -6.03 -11.04
C LEU A 227 -6.56 -5.26 -9.95
N ARG A 228 -5.84 -4.62 -9.03
CA ARG A 228 -6.38 -3.68 -8.03
C ARG A 228 -6.09 -2.23 -8.37
N ASP A 229 -5.43 -1.93 -9.48
CA ASP A 229 -5.21 -0.56 -9.93
C ASP A 229 -6.55 0.18 -10.15
N VAL A 230 -6.61 1.47 -9.84
CA VAL A 230 -7.85 2.25 -9.98
C VAL A 230 -8.35 2.37 -11.42
N ASP A 231 -7.46 2.40 -12.41
CA ASP A 231 -7.80 2.58 -13.82
C ASP A 231 -7.71 1.26 -14.60
N TYR A 232 -6.71 0.44 -14.28
CA TYR A 232 -6.38 -0.80 -15.00
C TYR A 232 -6.79 -2.07 -14.24
N GLY A 233 -7.45 -1.93 -13.09
CA GLY A 233 -7.95 -3.06 -12.31
C GLY A 233 -9.39 -3.44 -12.64
N ILE A 234 -9.94 -4.34 -11.82
CA ILE A 234 -11.33 -4.78 -11.94
C ILE A 234 -12.26 -3.77 -11.25
N TYR A 235 -12.48 -2.63 -11.89
CA TYR A 235 -13.32 -1.55 -11.36
C TYR A 235 -14.79 -2.00 -11.16
N PRO A 236 -15.48 -1.64 -10.04
CA PRO A 236 -15.03 -0.76 -8.95
C PRO A 236 -14.30 -1.49 -7.79
N MET A 237 -13.96 -2.77 -7.94
CA MET A 237 -13.31 -3.59 -6.92
C MET A 237 -11.79 -3.36 -6.92
N THR A 238 -11.38 -2.11 -6.79
CA THR A 238 -9.98 -1.67 -6.91
C THR A 238 -9.56 -0.87 -5.67
N THR A 239 -8.26 -0.59 -5.54
CA THR A 239 -7.83 0.52 -4.67
C THR A 239 -8.12 1.86 -5.36
N SER A 240 -7.91 2.96 -4.65
CA SER A 240 -8.08 4.33 -5.15
C SER A 240 -6.75 4.99 -5.53
N SER A 241 -5.76 4.16 -5.89
CA SER A 241 -4.41 4.58 -6.25
C SER A 241 -3.91 3.82 -7.48
N ASN A 242 -2.95 4.42 -8.18
CA ASN A 242 -2.28 3.76 -9.30
C ASN A 242 -1.16 2.86 -8.79
N VAL A 243 -1.35 1.56 -8.94
CA VAL A 243 -0.40 0.50 -8.61
C VAL A 243 0.64 0.32 -9.71
N ILE A 244 0.33 0.70 -10.95
CA ILE A 244 1.19 0.48 -12.13
C ILE A 244 2.61 1.03 -11.94
N GLY A 245 3.63 0.23 -12.29
CA GLY A 245 5.04 0.57 -12.16
C GLY A 245 5.42 1.88 -12.85
N ALA A 246 4.84 2.20 -14.01
CA ALA A 246 5.08 3.47 -14.70
C ALA A 246 4.67 4.72 -13.89
N TYR A 247 3.78 4.57 -12.90
CA TYR A 247 3.42 5.64 -11.97
C TYR A 247 4.49 5.85 -10.87
N ALA A 248 5.39 4.89 -10.67
CA ALA A 248 6.33 4.91 -9.54
C ALA A 248 7.18 6.18 -9.45
N PRO A 249 7.83 6.68 -10.52
CA PRO A 249 8.56 7.94 -10.44
C PRO A 249 7.66 9.13 -10.07
N ILE A 250 6.44 9.19 -10.60
CA ILE A 250 5.47 10.27 -10.31
C ILE A 250 5.05 10.22 -8.83
N GLY A 251 4.65 9.03 -8.36
CA GLY A 251 4.24 8.79 -6.98
C GLY A 251 5.37 8.96 -5.97
N ALA A 252 6.62 8.67 -6.35
CA ALA A 252 7.78 8.88 -5.50
C ALA A 252 8.14 10.37 -5.36
N GLY A 253 7.85 11.19 -6.37
CA GLY A 253 8.24 12.60 -6.42
C GLY A 253 9.36 12.93 -7.40
N LEU A 254 9.63 12.01 -8.34
CA LEU A 254 10.56 12.15 -9.46
C LEU A 254 9.82 12.21 -10.82
N PRO A 255 8.93 13.19 -11.04
CA PRO A 255 8.28 13.30 -12.34
C PRO A 255 9.34 13.53 -13.44
N GLY A 256 9.21 12.81 -14.56
CA GLY A 256 10.13 12.91 -15.70
C GLY A 256 11.23 11.84 -15.74
N ARG A 257 11.51 11.16 -14.64
CA ARG A 257 12.37 9.96 -14.64
C ARG A 257 11.59 8.76 -15.18
N LYS A 258 12.31 7.83 -15.84
CA LYS A 258 11.76 6.57 -16.36
C LYS A 258 12.39 5.41 -15.60
N LEU A 259 11.66 4.31 -15.48
CA LEU A 259 12.22 3.09 -14.92
C LEU A 259 13.26 2.50 -15.88
N ASP A 260 14.36 2.02 -15.32
CA ASP A 260 15.35 1.20 -16.01
C ASP A 260 14.94 -0.28 -16.01
N LYS A 261 14.17 -0.71 -15.00
CA LYS A 261 13.75 -2.11 -14.80
C LYS A 261 12.41 -2.21 -14.07
N SER A 262 11.56 -3.13 -14.50
CA SER A 262 10.30 -3.49 -13.83
C SER A 262 10.29 -4.99 -13.54
N ILE A 263 10.23 -5.34 -12.25
CA ILE A 263 10.17 -6.72 -11.77
C ILE A 263 8.73 -7.02 -11.33
N GLY A 264 8.06 -7.89 -12.08
CA GLY A 264 6.72 -8.37 -11.76
C GLY A 264 6.75 -9.56 -10.80
N ILE A 265 6.09 -9.43 -9.66
CA ILE A 265 5.94 -10.52 -8.69
C ILE A 265 4.63 -11.24 -8.97
N MET A 266 4.74 -12.54 -9.20
CA MET A 266 3.63 -13.43 -9.52
C MET A 266 3.66 -14.63 -8.58
N LYS A 267 2.49 -15.09 -8.15
CA LYS A 267 2.36 -16.29 -7.33
C LYS A 267 2.10 -17.51 -8.22
N ALA A 268 2.55 -18.69 -7.80
CA ALA A 268 2.37 -19.94 -8.56
C ALA A 268 0.90 -20.39 -8.68
N TYR A 269 0.00 -19.77 -7.93
CA TYR A 269 -1.45 -19.92 -7.99
C TYR A 269 -2.10 -18.54 -7.77
N SER A 270 -3.40 -18.44 -8.01
CA SER A 270 -4.10 -17.16 -7.88
C SER A 270 -4.75 -17.04 -6.50
N SER A 271 -4.71 -15.84 -5.95
CA SER A 271 -5.35 -15.49 -4.68
C SER A 271 -5.92 -14.08 -4.75
N CYS A 272 -7.04 -13.86 -4.05
CA CYS A 272 -7.74 -12.60 -4.06
C CYS A 272 -8.22 -12.26 -2.64
N VAL A 273 -7.87 -11.06 -2.17
CA VAL A 273 -8.33 -10.50 -0.89
C VAL A 273 -9.50 -9.58 -1.17
N GLY A 274 -10.65 -9.83 -0.54
CA GLY A 274 -11.86 -9.02 -0.69
C GLY A 274 -12.82 -9.55 -1.74
N GLU A 275 -13.88 -8.77 -1.97
CA GLU A 275 -14.96 -9.12 -2.90
C GLU A 275 -14.56 -8.85 -4.36
N GLY A 276 -15.43 -9.28 -5.27
CA GLY A 276 -15.35 -8.98 -6.69
C GLY A 276 -15.11 -10.20 -7.60
N PRO A 277 -15.06 -10.00 -8.92
CA PRO A 277 -14.83 -11.08 -9.87
C PRO A 277 -13.48 -11.77 -9.64
N PHE A 278 -13.48 -13.11 -9.66
CA PHE A 278 -12.28 -13.92 -9.60
C PHE A 278 -12.48 -15.25 -10.36
N ALA A 279 -12.29 -15.22 -11.68
CA ALA A 279 -12.62 -16.35 -12.56
C ALA A 279 -11.89 -17.65 -12.18
N ALA A 280 -10.62 -17.56 -11.76
CA ALA A 280 -9.81 -18.72 -11.42
C ALA A 280 -10.44 -19.60 -10.33
N GLU A 281 -11.17 -19.03 -9.36
CA GLU A 281 -11.78 -19.81 -8.28
C GLU A 281 -12.86 -20.79 -8.77
N GLN A 282 -13.40 -20.58 -9.97
CA GLN A 282 -14.43 -21.43 -10.58
C GLN A 282 -13.83 -22.69 -11.23
N ALA A 283 -12.50 -22.73 -11.40
CA ALA A 283 -11.79 -23.87 -11.98
C ALA A 283 -11.35 -24.90 -10.92
N MET A 284 -11.77 -24.75 -9.66
CA MET A 284 -11.49 -25.67 -8.55
C MET A 284 -12.76 -25.91 -7.73
N THR A 285 -12.90 -27.12 -7.20
CA THR A 285 -13.93 -27.46 -6.21
C THR A 285 -13.66 -26.77 -4.87
N GLU A 286 -14.67 -26.71 -3.99
CA GLU A 286 -14.47 -26.13 -2.64
C GLU A 286 -13.40 -26.88 -1.84
N GLU A 287 -13.36 -28.22 -1.91
CA GLU A 287 -12.36 -29.02 -1.19
C GLU A 287 -10.93 -28.73 -1.68
N GLU A 288 -10.73 -28.60 -2.99
CA GLU A 288 -9.43 -28.24 -3.56
C GLU A 288 -8.99 -26.83 -3.15
N LYS A 289 -9.94 -25.88 -3.12
CA LYS A 289 -9.68 -24.50 -2.67
C LYS A 289 -9.33 -24.46 -1.19
N ASP A 290 -10.03 -25.21 -0.35
CA ASP A 290 -9.74 -25.31 1.08
C ASP A 290 -8.35 -25.90 1.30
N LYS A 291 -8.00 -26.97 0.57
CA LYS A 291 -6.67 -27.57 0.67
C LYS A 291 -5.56 -26.60 0.24
N LEU A 292 -5.72 -25.91 -0.88
CA LEU A 292 -4.76 -24.91 -1.36
C LEU A 292 -4.60 -23.76 -0.36
N ARG A 293 -5.70 -23.30 0.23
CA ARG A 293 -5.70 -22.23 1.24
C ARG A 293 -4.92 -22.63 2.49
N GLU A 294 -5.13 -23.85 2.98
CA GLU A 294 -4.43 -24.38 4.14
C GLU A 294 -2.92 -24.51 3.90
N VAL A 295 -2.52 -25.12 2.78
CA VAL A 295 -1.10 -25.31 2.45
C VAL A 295 -0.40 -23.98 2.15
N GLY A 296 -1.07 -23.06 1.45
CA GLY A 296 -0.54 -21.73 1.14
C GLY A 296 -0.64 -20.72 2.28
N HIS A 297 -1.22 -21.10 3.42
CA HIS A 297 -1.51 -20.21 4.55
C HIS A 297 -2.23 -18.91 4.12
N GLU A 298 -3.23 -19.04 3.25
CA GLU A 298 -3.90 -17.92 2.58
C GLU A 298 -4.96 -17.26 3.46
N TYR A 299 -4.46 -16.59 4.49
CA TYR A 299 -5.23 -15.88 5.50
C TYR A 299 -4.74 -14.44 5.66
N GLY A 300 -5.65 -13.51 5.95
CA GLY A 300 -5.31 -12.11 6.18
C GLY A 300 -4.43 -11.96 7.41
N ALA A 301 -3.24 -11.33 7.29
CA ALA A 301 -2.27 -11.23 8.39
C ALA A 301 -2.80 -10.51 9.64
N ALA A 302 -3.72 -9.54 9.46
CA ALA A 302 -4.32 -8.79 10.56
C ALA A 302 -5.70 -9.32 11.01
N THR A 303 -6.45 -9.97 10.11
CA THR A 303 -7.87 -10.32 10.34
C THR A 303 -8.12 -11.82 10.46
N GLY A 304 -7.17 -12.66 10.04
CA GLY A 304 -7.34 -14.11 9.94
C GLY A 304 -8.38 -14.56 8.90
N ARG A 305 -8.97 -13.64 8.12
CA ARG A 305 -10.01 -14.01 7.14
C ARG A 305 -9.42 -14.84 6.00
N PRO A 306 -10.10 -15.91 5.56
CA PRO A 306 -9.66 -16.72 4.43
C PRO A 306 -9.64 -15.88 3.15
N ARG A 307 -8.57 -16.00 2.37
CA ARG A 307 -8.52 -15.44 1.03
C ARG A 307 -9.20 -16.38 0.04
N ARG A 308 -9.74 -15.83 -1.03
CA ARG A 308 -10.21 -16.64 -2.16
C ARG A 308 -8.98 -17.13 -2.91
N VAL A 309 -9.00 -18.38 -3.37
CA VAL A 309 -7.88 -19.01 -4.06
C VAL A 309 -8.37 -19.73 -5.31
N GLY A 310 -7.48 -19.92 -6.27
CA GLY A 310 -7.73 -20.66 -7.49
C GLY A 310 -6.40 -21.07 -8.15
N PRO A 311 -6.45 -21.80 -9.27
CA PRO A 311 -5.28 -22.14 -10.06
C PRO A 311 -4.57 -20.88 -10.57
N ILE A 312 -3.37 -21.04 -11.09
CA ILE A 312 -2.71 -19.95 -11.79
C ILE A 312 -3.55 -19.52 -13.00
N ASP A 313 -3.79 -18.22 -13.10
CA ASP A 313 -4.56 -17.62 -14.17
C ASP A 313 -3.64 -16.91 -15.16
N ILE A 314 -3.34 -17.59 -16.27
CA ILE A 314 -2.42 -17.06 -17.29
C ILE A 314 -3.06 -15.93 -18.08
N VAL A 315 -4.39 -15.89 -18.22
CA VAL A 315 -5.09 -14.80 -18.90
C VAL A 315 -4.94 -13.51 -18.10
N ALA A 316 -5.26 -13.56 -16.81
CA ALA A 316 -5.11 -12.43 -15.89
C ALA A 316 -3.64 -12.04 -15.70
N SER A 317 -2.75 -13.01 -15.58
CA SER A 317 -1.31 -12.75 -15.38
C SER A 317 -0.68 -12.11 -16.60
N ARG A 318 -1.01 -12.55 -17.82
CA ARG A 318 -0.52 -11.92 -19.05
C ARG A 318 -0.96 -10.46 -19.16
N TYR A 319 -2.21 -10.17 -18.79
CA TYR A 319 -2.70 -8.79 -18.69
C TYR A 319 -1.89 -7.98 -17.67
N GLY A 320 -1.70 -8.52 -16.46
CA GLY A 320 -0.92 -7.87 -15.41
C GLY A 320 0.53 -7.57 -15.82
N VAL A 321 1.20 -8.52 -16.48
CA VAL A 321 2.55 -8.34 -17.03
C VAL A 321 2.60 -7.19 -18.03
N ALA A 322 1.62 -7.13 -18.94
CA ALA A 322 1.53 -6.04 -19.91
C ALA A 322 1.27 -4.68 -19.24
N CYS A 323 0.34 -4.62 -18.28
CA CYS A 323 0.05 -3.39 -17.54
C CYS A 323 1.24 -2.87 -16.73
N GLN A 324 2.00 -3.77 -16.10
CA GLN A 324 3.18 -3.39 -15.32
C GLN A 324 4.40 -3.07 -16.19
N GLY A 325 4.37 -3.42 -17.49
CA GLY A 325 5.53 -3.37 -18.37
C GLY A 325 6.70 -4.14 -17.77
N ALA A 326 6.45 -5.34 -17.23
CA ALA A 326 7.45 -6.11 -16.50
C ALA A 326 8.52 -6.67 -17.46
N ASP A 327 9.79 -6.40 -17.16
CA ASP A 327 10.95 -6.95 -17.87
C ASP A 327 11.30 -8.36 -17.36
N GLU A 328 11.08 -8.58 -16.06
CA GLU A 328 11.37 -9.84 -15.39
C GLU A 328 10.19 -10.27 -14.50
N LEU A 329 10.07 -11.58 -14.30
CA LEU A 329 9.10 -12.16 -13.39
C LEU A 329 9.80 -12.92 -12.26
N ALA A 330 9.37 -12.69 -11.03
CA ALA A 330 9.71 -13.53 -9.89
C ALA A 330 8.48 -14.35 -9.50
N LEU A 331 8.57 -15.66 -9.71
CA LEU A 331 7.53 -16.61 -9.30
C LEU A 331 7.72 -16.98 -7.83
N THR A 332 6.67 -16.82 -7.03
CA THR A 332 6.69 -17.10 -5.59
C THR A 332 5.75 -18.27 -5.23
N LEU A 333 6.03 -18.92 -4.09
CA LEU A 333 5.20 -19.96 -3.49
C LEU A 333 4.94 -21.17 -4.40
N LEU A 334 5.95 -21.57 -5.18
CA LEU A 334 5.87 -22.78 -6.00
C LEU A 334 5.77 -24.05 -5.15
N ASP A 335 6.45 -24.07 -4.00
CA ASP A 335 6.45 -25.14 -2.99
C ASP A 335 5.04 -25.48 -2.46
N VAL A 336 4.11 -24.52 -2.49
CA VAL A 336 2.71 -24.74 -2.10
C VAL A 336 2.03 -25.78 -2.99
N LEU A 337 2.50 -25.97 -4.23
CA LEU A 337 1.89 -26.88 -5.19
C LEU A 337 2.47 -28.30 -5.14
N ASP A 338 3.47 -28.56 -4.28
CA ASP A 338 4.19 -29.85 -4.22
C ASP A 338 3.29 -31.06 -3.91
N TYR A 339 2.13 -30.83 -3.28
CA TYR A 339 1.16 -31.89 -2.98
C TYR A 339 0.29 -32.30 -4.18
N MET A 340 0.35 -31.57 -5.29
CA MET A 340 -0.52 -31.79 -6.45
C MET A 340 0.15 -32.71 -7.48
N ASP A 341 -0.50 -33.84 -7.81
CA ASP A 341 -0.07 -34.68 -8.94
C ASP A 341 -0.22 -33.97 -10.30
N ARG A 342 -1.20 -33.06 -10.39
CA ARG A 342 -1.50 -32.25 -11.57
C ARG A 342 -1.86 -30.84 -11.14
N VAL A 343 -1.18 -29.84 -11.69
CA VAL A 343 -1.43 -28.43 -11.41
C VAL A 343 -2.42 -27.87 -12.46
N PRO A 344 -3.63 -27.44 -12.06
CA PRO A 344 -4.56 -26.80 -12.98
C PRO A 344 -4.06 -25.42 -13.42
N VAL A 345 -4.32 -25.07 -14.68
CA VAL A 345 -3.89 -23.80 -15.28
C VAL A 345 -5.03 -23.23 -16.12
N VAL A 346 -5.43 -21.98 -15.84
CA VAL A 346 -6.43 -21.27 -16.64
C VAL A 346 -5.73 -20.57 -17.81
N THR A 347 -6.11 -20.92 -19.04
CA THR A 347 -5.46 -20.42 -20.27
C THR A 347 -6.39 -19.59 -21.17
N HIS A 348 -7.70 -19.63 -20.92
CA HIS A 348 -8.76 -18.92 -21.63
C HIS A 348 -9.99 -18.75 -20.71
N TYR A 349 -10.91 -17.85 -21.08
CA TYR A 349 -12.20 -17.62 -20.41
C TYR A 349 -13.35 -17.94 -21.34
#